data_AF-A0A919HM98-F1
#
_entry.id   AF-A0A919HM98-F1
#
_cell.length_a   1.000
_cell.length_b   1.000
_cell.length_c   1.000
_cell.angle_alpha   90.00
_cell.angle_beta   90.00
_cell.angle_gamma   90.00
#
_symmetry.space_group_name_H-M   'P 1'
#
loop_
_entity.id
_entity.type
_entity.pdbx_description
1 polymer ?
#
loop_
_entity_poly.entity_id
_entity_poly.type
_entity_poly.pdbx_seq_one_letter_code
_entity_poly.pdbx_strand_id
1 'polypeptide(L)'
;MLNGMALPPRPESLILPALEGAAPKALGVAALPDSAPICSCHNVSKGDICQAVNNGAGDMSAIKSCTRAATGCGGCSALVKQVMEYQLAEQGVEVKKDVCEHFPWSRQEIYHLVRVNHIHTFEQLISRYGQGHGCDVCKPLVASVLASCWNEYLLKPAHLPLQDTNDRYFANIQKDGSYSVVPRMAAGEVTPDGLIAIGQIAKRYQLYSKVTGGQRIDLFGARLEQLPAIWRELADAGFETGHAYGKSLRTVKSCVGSTGVATACRTPPGSRYGSSIATRATRPAQNQDGGLRLHPRMR
;
A
#
# COMPACT_ATOMS: atom_id res chain seq x y z
N MET A 1 31.38 22.72 -12.92
CA MET A 1 30.38 21.71 -13.37
C MET A 1 30.37 20.60 -12.34
N LEU A 2 29.21 20.15 -11.86
CA LEU A 2 29.10 19.25 -10.70
C LEU A 2 29.69 17.84 -10.91
N ASN A 3 29.65 17.27 -12.13
CA ASN A 3 30.04 15.87 -12.37
C ASN A 3 31.10 15.67 -13.47
N GLY A 4 31.71 16.74 -14.01
CA GLY A 4 32.79 16.64 -15.02
C GLY A 4 32.45 15.93 -16.34
N MET A 5 31.21 15.49 -16.56
CA MET A 5 30.81 14.79 -17.77
C MET A 5 30.83 15.72 -18.98
N ALA A 6 31.46 15.25 -20.06
CA ALA A 6 31.39 15.93 -21.35
C ALA A 6 29.93 16.02 -21.81
N LEU A 7 29.49 17.23 -22.12
CA LEU A 7 28.17 17.41 -22.71
C LEU A 7 28.16 16.75 -24.09
N PRO A 8 27.14 15.93 -24.41
CA PRO A 8 27.05 15.34 -25.72
C PRO A 8 26.93 16.47 -26.77
N PRO A 9 27.51 16.29 -27.98
CA PRO A 9 27.47 17.30 -29.04
C PRO A 9 26.05 17.62 -29.52
N ARG A 10 25.06 16.79 -29.16
CA ARG A 10 23.64 16.93 -29.47
C ARG A 10 22.81 16.92 -28.18
N PRO A 11 22.40 18.09 -27.63
CA PRO A 11 21.63 18.19 -26.39
C PRO A 11 20.31 17.41 -26.39
N GLU A 12 19.65 17.32 -27.54
CA GLU A 12 18.41 16.57 -27.75
C GLU A 12 18.54 15.08 -27.41
N SER A 13 19.76 14.54 -27.46
CA SER A 13 20.05 13.16 -27.05
C SER A 13 19.84 12.91 -25.55
N LEU A 14 19.67 13.94 -24.71
CA LEU A 14 19.44 13.81 -23.27
C LEU A 14 17.97 13.61 -22.91
N ILE A 15 17.05 13.94 -23.83
CA ILE A 15 15.60 13.92 -23.58
C ILE A 15 14.91 12.88 -24.48
N LEU A 16 15.46 12.64 -25.69
CA LEU A 16 14.91 11.69 -26.64
C LEU A 16 15.30 10.25 -26.27
N PRO A 17 14.34 9.30 -26.25
CA PRO A 17 14.61 7.90 -25.89
C PRO A 17 15.52 7.16 -26.88
N ALA A 18 15.52 7.57 -28.15
CA ALA A 18 16.48 7.13 -29.15
C ALA A 18 16.64 8.21 -30.24
N LEU A 19 17.85 8.33 -30.78
CA LEU A 19 18.14 9.06 -32.02
C LEU A 19 18.34 8.04 -33.13
N GLU A 20 17.85 8.36 -34.33
CA GLU A 20 18.03 7.51 -35.50
C GLU A 20 19.53 7.24 -35.75
N GLY A 21 19.93 5.96 -35.75
CA GLY A 21 21.31 5.53 -35.95
C GLY A 21 22.23 5.55 -34.72
N ALA A 22 21.72 5.89 -33.52
CA ALA A 22 22.52 5.85 -32.28
C ALA A 22 22.43 4.48 -31.58
N ALA A 23 23.55 4.02 -31.01
CA ALA A 23 23.55 2.85 -30.12
C ALA A 23 22.62 3.11 -28.92
N PRO A 24 21.88 2.08 -28.44
CA PRO A 24 20.99 2.24 -27.30
C PRO A 24 21.81 2.73 -26.09
N LYS A 25 21.46 3.92 -25.56
CA LYS A 25 22.08 4.42 -24.34
C LYS A 25 21.78 3.47 -23.19
N ALA A 26 22.76 3.21 -22.34
CA ALA A 26 22.49 2.64 -21.03
C ALA A 26 21.46 3.54 -20.33
N LEU A 27 20.33 2.95 -19.92
CA LEU A 27 19.28 3.63 -19.17
C LEU A 27 19.38 3.17 -17.71
N GLY A 28 19.11 4.08 -16.78
CA GLY A 28 19.09 3.78 -15.34
C GLY A 28 20.45 3.92 -14.66
N VAL A 29 20.63 3.22 -13.53
CA VAL A 29 21.79 3.36 -12.63
C VAL A 29 23.14 3.02 -13.28
N ALA A 30 23.14 2.21 -14.33
CA ALA A 30 24.32 1.86 -15.11
C ALA A 30 24.96 3.09 -15.79
N ALA A 31 24.15 4.07 -16.20
CA ALA A 31 24.63 5.26 -16.91
C ALA A 31 25.10 6.40 -15.99
N LEU A 32 24.90 6.25 -14.68
CA LEU A 32 25.34 7.25 -13.72
C LEU A 32 26.86 7.14 -13.49
N PRO A 33 27.61 8.26 -13.49
CA PRO A 33 29.01 8.25 -13.08
C PRO A 33 29.12 7.96 -11.58
N ASP A 34 30.27 7.49 -11.11
CA ASP A 34 30.51 7.20 -9.69
C ASP A 34 30.35 8.44 -8.81
N SER A 35 30.68 9.63 -9.33
CA SER A 35 30.48 10.91 -8.65
C SER A 35 29.02 11.35 -8.54
N ALA A 36 28.07 10.66 -9.18
CA ALA A 36 26.67 11.06 -9.17
C ALA A 36 26.11 11.05 -7.74
N PRO A 37 25.56 12.18 -7.24
CA PRO A 37 25.00 12.22 -5.90
C PRO A 37 23.69 11.43 -5.85
N ILE A 38 23.64 10.43 -4.97
CA ILE A 38 22.46 9.57 -4.76
C ILE A 38 21.70 9.98 -3.51
N CYS A 39 22.40 10.29 -2.42
CA CYS A 39 21.79 10.79 -1.18
C CYS A 39 22.28 12.21 -0.87
N SER A 40 21.43 13.20 -1.08
CA SER A 40 21.78 14.60 -0.76
C SER A 40 21.89 14.87 0.75
N CYS A 41 21.10 14.19 1.60
CA CYS A 41 21.12 14.42 3.05
C CYS A 41 22.45 14.09 3.70
N HIS A 42 23.13 13.05 3.21
CA HIS A 42 24.40 12.55 3.76
C HIS A 42 25.54 12.65 2.75
N ASN A 43 25.32 13.35 1.64
CA ASN A 43 26.27 13.54 0.55
C ASN A 43 26.92 12.23 0.05
N VAL A 44 26.10 11.21 -0.19
CA VAL A 44 26.55 9.88 -0.65
C VAL A 44 26.39 9.78 -2.16
N SER A 45 27.48 9.43 -2.84
CA SER A 45 27.56 9.23 -4.29
C SER A 45 27.28 7.78 -4.71
N LYS A 46 27.17 7.52 -6.02
CA LYS A 46 27.08 6.15 -6.56
C LYS A 46 28.33 5.35 -6.17
N GLY A 47 29.51 5.95 -6.29
CA GLY A 47 30.79 5.32 -5.98
C GLY A 47 30.90 4.88 -4.53
N ASP A 48 30.39 5.69 -3.58
CA ASP A 48 30.37 5.33 -2.15
C ASP A 48 29.51 4.09 -1.88
N ILE A 49 28.38 3.96 -2.57
CA ILE A 49 27.50 2.78 -2.47
C ILE A 49 28.17 1.57 -3.10
N CYS A 50 28.74 1.71 -4.29
CA CYS A 50 29.48 0.63 -4.97
C CYS A 50 30.66 0.14 -4.12
N GLN A 51 31.40 1.06 -3.49
CA GLN A 51 32.50 0.72 -2.57
C GLN A 51 31.99 0.00 -1.32
N ALA A 52 30.86 0.42 -0.74
CA ALA A 52 30.26 -0.27 0.40
C ALA A 52 29.87 -1.71 0.05
N VAL A 53 29.31 -1.94 -1.16
CA VAL A 53 29.00 -3.29 -1.65
C VAL A 53 30.28 -4.10 -1.87
N ASN A 54 31.33 -3.52 -2.45
CA ASN A 54 32.65 -4.16 -2.60
C ASN A 54 33.27 -4.55 -1.25
N ASN A 55 32.95 -3.81 -0.19
CA ASN A 55 33.36 -4.11 1.18
C ASN A 55 32.43 -5.11 1.90
N GLY A 56 31.45 -5.70 1.22
CA GLY A 56 30.57 -6.75 1.74
C GLY A 56 29.17 -6.30 2.18
N ALA A 57 28.75 -5.06 1.89
CA ALA A 57 27.39 -4.61 2.18
C ALA A 57 26.37 -5.20 1.17
N GLY A 58 25.82 -6.38 1.49
CA GLY A 58 24.90 -7.13 0.62
C GLY A 58 23.41 -6.75 0.73
N ASP A 59 23.03 -5.89 1.67
CA ASP A 59 21.64 -5.51 1.88
C ASP A 59 21.47 -4.03 2.27
N MET A 60 20.23 -3.54 2.23
CA MET A 60 19.90 -2.16 2.54
C MET A 60 20.21 -1.77 3.99
N SER A 61 20.24 -2.72 4.93
CA SER A 61 20.59 -2.46 6.34
C SER A 61 22.09 -2.18 6.45
N ALA A 62 22.92 -3.01 5.83
CA ALA A 62 24.35 -2.84 5.73
C ALA A 62 24.70 -1.52 5.02
N ILE A 63 24.07 -1.21 3.88
CA ILE A 63 24.28 0.07 3.19
C ILE A 63 23.93 1.27 4.06
N LYS A 64 22.79 1.23 4.78
CA LYS A 64 22.41 2.29 5.73
C LYS A 64 23.43 2.45 6.85
N SER A 65 23.97 1.35 7.36
CA SER A 65 24.98 1.38 8.42
C SER A 65 26.32 1.94 7.94
N CYS A 66 26.77 1.54 6.75
CA CYS A 66 28.09 1.94 6.22
C CYS A 66 28.10 3.36 5.64
N THR A 67 27.05 3.75 4.92
CA THR A 67 27.02 5.00 4.14
C THR A 67 26.10 6.06 4.72
N ARG A 68 25.20 5.69 5.64
CA ARG A 68 24.09 6.52 6.14
C ARG A 68 23.05 6.90 5.07
N ALA A 69 23.21 6.49 3.81
CA ALA A 69 22.21 6.71 2.78
C ALA A 69 20.84 6.15 3.21
N ALA A 70 19.75 6.80 2.81
CA ALA A 70 18.37 6.44 3.18
C ALA A 70 18.00 6.52 4.69
N THR A 71 18.87 7.05 5.56
CA THR A 71 18.56 7.24 7.00
C THR A 71 18.02 8.63 7.37
N GLY A 72 18.18 9.62 6.47
CA GLY A 72 17.72 11.00 6.68
C GLY A 72 16.26 11.20 6.25
N CYS A 73 16.03 11.74 5.05
CA CYS A 73 14.68 11.96 4.52
C CYS A 73 14.05 10.72 3.84
N GLY A 74 14.85 9.68 3.57
CA GLY A 74 14.38 8.44 2.91
C GLY A 74 14.08 8.55 1.40
N GLY A 75 14.10 9.74 0.80
CA GLY A 75 13.72 9.92 -0.62
C GLY A 75 14.60 9.17 -1.63
N CYS A 76 15.87 8.93 -1.30
CA CYS A 76 16.82 8.19 -2.14
C CYS A 76 16.74 6.66 -1.99
N SER A 77 15.91 6.11 -1.09
CA SER A 77 15.94 4.68 -0.73
C SER A 77 15.79 3.73 -1.91
N ALA A 78 14.91 4.07 -2.87
CA ALA A 78 14.70 3.26 -4.06
C ALA A 78 15.92 3.29 -4.99
N LEU A 79 16.52 4.46 -5.20
CA LEU A 79 17.70 4.62 -6.05
C LEU A 79 18.95 3.98 -5.44
N VAL A 80 19.13 4.11 -4.12
CA VAL A 80 20.20 3.43 -3.37
C VAL A 80 20.09 1.91 -3.54
N LYS A 81 18.87 1.36 -3.43
CA LYS A 81 18.63 -0.07 -3.64
C LYS A 81 18.99 -0.51 -5.05
N GLN A 82 18.61 0.27 -6.07
CA GLN A 82 18.95 -0.03 -7.47
C GLN A 82 20.46 -0.03 -7.73
N VAL A 83 21.20 0.94 -7.17
CA VAL A 83 22.67 1.01 -7.30
C VAL A 83 23.32 -0.19 -6.60
N MET A 84 22.85 -0.54 -5.39
CA MET A 84 23.35 -1.70 -4.65
C MET A 84 23.11 -3.01 -5.41
N GLU A 85 21.89 -3.24 -5.91
CA GLU A 85 21.55 -4.44 -6.69
C GLU A 85 22.34 -4.52 -7.99
N TYR A 86 22.59 -3.38 -8.65
CA TYR A 86 23.45 -3.30 -9.83
C TYR A 86 24.89 -3.74 -9.52
N GLN A 87 25.48 -3.22 -8.44
CA GLN A 87 26.85 -3.59 -8.06
C GLN A 87 26.95 -5.07 -7.64
N LEU A 88 25.96 -5.58 -6.91
CA LEU A 88 25.90 -7.01 -6.54
C LEU A 88 25.83 -7.90 -7.79
N ALA A 89 25.04 -7.51 -8.78
CA ALA A 89 24.95 -8.24 -10.05
C ALA A 89 26.27 -8.23 -10.82
N GLU A 90 27.03 -7.12 -10.82
CA GLU A 90 28.37 -7.06 -11.43
C GLU A 90 29.38 -7.99 -10.73
N GLN A 91 29.24 -8.23 -9.42
CA GLN A 91 30.04 -9.19 -8.67
C GLN A 91 29.60 -10.66 -8.88
N GLY A 92 28.58 -10.90 -9.71
CA GLY A 92 27.99 -12.23 -9.89
C GLY A 92 27.18 -12.72 -8.69
N VAL A 93 26.84 -11.82 -7.75
CA VAL A 93 25.95 -12.15 -6.62
C VAL A 93 24.51 -12.15 -7.13
N GLU A 94 23.92 -13.34 -7.19
CA GLU A 94 22.51 -13.48 -7.57
C GLU A 94 21.61 -12.93 -6.46
N VAL A 95 20.94 -11.80 -6.73
CA VAL A 95 19.95 -11.22 -5.82
C VAL A 95 18.67 -12.04 -5.90
N LYS A 96 18.49 -12.98 -4.97
CA LYS A 96 17.24 -13.72 -4.82
C LYS A 96 16.11 -12.75 -4.50
N LYS A 97 15.03 -12.84 -5.27
CA LYS A 97 13.83 -12.00 -5.09
C LYS A 97 12.77 -12.67 -4.22
N ASP A 98 13.13 -13.78 -3.59
CA ASP A 98 12.31 -14.59 -2.70
C ASP A 98 11.72 -13.72 -1.58
N VAL A 99 10.46 -13.94 -1.24
CA VAL A 99 9.80 -13.22 -0.16
C VAL A 99 10.37 -13.63 1.20
N CYS A 100 10.57 -14.93 1.42
CA CYS A 100 11.22 -15.51 2.59
C CYS A 100 11.48 -17.01 2.35
N GLU A 101 12.05 -17.71 3.34
CA GLU A 101 12.30 -19.16 3.30
C GLU A 101 11.05 -20.03 2.98
N HIS A 102 9.85 -19.51 3.21
CA HIS A 102 8.60 -20.21 2.94
C HIS A 102 8.18 -20.15 1.46
N PHE A 103 8.63 -19.12 0.72
CA PHE A 103 8.25 -18.87 -0.67
C PHE A 103 9.47 -18.42 -1.48
N PRO A 104 10.02 -19.30 -2.33
CA PRO A 104 11.12 -18.97 -3.25
C PRO A 104 10.60 -18.18 -4.47
N TRP A 105 9.77 -17.17 -4.20
CA TRP A 105 9.07 -16.38 -5.20
C TRP A 105 9.03 -14.93 -4.72
N SER A 106 9.12 -14.01 -5.68
CA SER A 106 8.86 -12.61 -5.45
C SER A 106 7.37 -12.32 -5.22
N ARG A 107 7.07 -11.14 -4.67
CA ARG A 107 5.69 -10.66 -4.51
C ARG A 107 4.90 -10.69 -5.82
N GLN A 108 5.54 -10.33 -6.94
CA GLN A 108 4.90 -10.28 -8.24
C GLN A 108 4.60 -11.69 -8.77
N GLU A 109 5.53 -12.62 -8.61
CA GLU A 109 5.31 -14.02 -8.98
C GLU A 109 4.20 -14.65 -8.14
N ILE A 110 4.19 -14.43 -6.83
CA ILE A 110 3.09 -14.88 -5.95
C ILE A 110 1.75 -14.33 -6.43
N TYR A 111 1.68 -13.04 -6.82
CA TYR A 111 0.46 -12.46 -7.38
C TYR A 111 0.02 -13.19 -8.66
N HIS A 112 0.95 -13.48 -9.57
CA HIS A 112 0.66 -14.23 -10.79
C HIS A 112 0.21 -15.67 -10.50
N LEU A 113 0.90 -16.37 -9.60
CA LEU A 113 0.53 -17.72 -9.17
C LEU A 113 -0.89 -17.77 -8.61
N VAL A 114 -1.23 -16.80 -7.75
CA VAL A 114 -2.58 -16.69 -7.16
C VAL A 114 -3.64 -16.47 -8.24
N ARG A 115 -3.39 -15.54 -9.18
CA ARG A 115 -4.35 -15.18 -10.23
C ARG A 115 -4.55 -16.28 -11.27
N VAL A 116 -3.45 -16.87 -11.76
CA VAL A 116 -3.49 -17.87 -12.84
C VAL A 116 -4.07 -19.19 -12.34
N ASN A 117 -3.71 -19.61 -11.12
CA ASN A 117 -4.12 -20.89 -10.58
C ASN A 117 -5.37 -20.80 -9.69
N HIS A 118 -6.05 -19.65 -9.69
CA HIS A 118 -7.27 -19.40 -8.92
C HIS A 118 -7.13 -19.83 -7.44
N ILE A 119 -6.11 -19.33 -6.76
CA ILE A 119 -5.82 -19.69 -5.37
C ILE A 119 -6.57 -18.75 -4.43
N HIS A 120 -7.42 -19.29 -3.57
CA HIS A 120 -8.27 -18.48 -2.68
C HIS A 120 -7.79 -18.48 -1.22
N THR A 121 -6.93 -19.40 -0.79
CA THR A 121 -6.49 -19.47 0.62
C THR A 121 -4.97 -19.53 0.76
N PHE A 122 -4.48 -19.18 1.95
CA PHE A 122 -3.06 -19.30 2.27
C PHE A 122 -2.61 -20.77 2.25
N GLU A 123 -3.42 -21.68 2.81
CA GLU A 123 -3.15 -23.11 2.82
C GLU A 123 -2.99 -23.66 1.39
N GLN A 124 -3.83 -23.24 0.45
CA GLN A 124 -3.71 -23.64 -0.96
C GLN A 124 -2.42 -23.11 -1.60
N LEU A 125 -2.03 -21.88 -1.28
CA LEU A 125 -0.81 -21.28 -1.83
C LEU A 125 0.45 -21.95 -1.27
N ILE A 126 0.53 -22.09 0.05
CA ILE A 126 1.73 -22.63 0.72
C ILE A 126 1.90 -24.12 0.45
N SER A 127 0.83 -24.89 0.35
CA SER A 127 0.92 -26.33 0.03
C SER A 127 1.41 -26.61 -1.39
N ARG A 128 1.14 -25.71 -2.35
CA ARG A 128 1.48 -25.91 -3.76
C ARG A 128 2.78 -25.22 -4.18
N TYR A 129 3.06 -24.05 -3.62
CA TYR A 129 4.14 -23.17 -4.09
C TYR A 129 5.06 -22.68 -2.96
N GLY A 130 4.93 -23.24 -1.76
CA GLY A 130 5.77 -22.89 -0.62
C GLY A 130 6.02 -24.08 0.29
N GLN A 131 6.47 -23.79 1.51
CA GLN A 131 6.77 -24.79 2.54
C GLN A 131 6.54 -24.22 3.94
N GLY A 132 6.32 -25.10 4.92
CA GLY A 132 6.13 -24.74 6.33
C GLY A 132 4.76 -24.14 6.66
N HIS A 133 4.71 -23.31 7.70
CA HIS A 133 3.46 -22.71 8.22
C HIS A 133 3.35 -21.20 8.00
N GLY A 134 4.36 -20.59 7.38
CA GLY A 134 4.46 -19.15 7.13
C GLY A 134 4.87 -18.32 8.34
N CYS A 135 5.47 -17.16 8.06
CA CYS A 135 5.94 -16.18 9.03
C CYS A 135 5.18 -14.85 8.95
N ASP A 136 5.62 -13.90 9.77
CA ASP A 136 5.19 -12.51 9.83
C ASP A 136 5.49 -11.69 8.55
N VAL A 137 6.38 -12.18 7.68
CA VAL A 137 6.63 -11.57 6.35
C VAL A 137 5.63 -12.07 5.31
N CYS A 138 5.50 -13.38 5.14
CA CYS A 138 4.72 -13.94 4.03
C CYS A 138 3.21 -13.96 4.30
N LYS A 139 2.75 -14.15 5.55
CA LYS A 139 1.30 -14.17 5.85
C LYS A 139 0.63 -12.84 5.51
N PRO A 140 1.14 -11.66 5.94
CA PRO A 140 0.56 -10.39 5.52
C PRO A 140 0.70 -10.17 4.01
N LEU A 141 1.80 -10.57 3.40
CA LEU A 141 1.98 -10.44 1.95
C LEU A 141 0.91 -11.22 1.18
N VAL A 142 0.68 -12.48 1.53
CA VAL A 142 -0.33 -13.33 0.88
C VAL A 142 -1.74 -12.80 1.17
N ALA A 143 -2.04 -12.36 2.39
CA ALA A 143 -3.32 -11.71 2.71
C ALA A 143 -3.59 -10.50 1.79
N SER A 144 -2.56 -9.70 1.50
CA SER A 144 -2.65 -8.58 0.54
C SER A 144 -2.97 -9.04 -0.87
N VAL A 145 -2.29 -10.09 -1.31
CA VAL A 145 -2.46 -10.62 -2.67
C VAL A 145 -3.87 -11.18 -2.82
N LEU A 146 -4.33 -12.02 -1.88
CA LEU A 146 -5.68 -12.59 -1.89
C LEU A 146 -6.76 -11.50 -1.87
N ALA A 147 -6.65 -10.50 -0.99
CA ALA A 147 -7.57 -9.37 -0.94
C ALA A 147 -7.60 -8.58 -2.27
N SER A 148 -6.44 -8.40 -2.91
CA SER A 148 -6.34 -7.69 -4.20
C SER A 148 -6.92 -8.48 -5.37
N CYS A 149 -6.85 -9.82 -5.30
CA CYS A 149 -7.31 -10.70 -6.38
C CYS A 149 -8.80 -10.99 -6.30
N TRP A 150 -9.30 -11.24 -5.09
CA TRP A 150 -10.64 -11.79 -4.87
C TRP A 150 -11.54 -10.91 -4.01
N ASN A 151 -10.95 -10.06 -3.16
CA ASN A 151 -11.67 -9.16 -2.25
C ASN A 151 -12.79 -9.85 -1.45
N GLU A 152 -12.50 -11.07 -0.97
CA GLU A 152 -13.44 -11.82 -0.14
C GLU A 152 -13.55 -11.24 1.28
N TYR A 153 -14.65 -11.57 1.95
CA TYR A 153 -14.87 -11.13 3.34
C TYR A 153 -13.78 -11.64 4.29
N LEU A 154 -13.14 -10.69 4.98
CA LEU A 154 -11.92 -10.93 5.78
C LEU A 154 -12.14 -11.85 6.99
N LEU A 155 -13.35 -11.87 7.57
CA LEU A 155 -13.64 -12.72 8.73
C LEU A 155 -14.10 -14.13 8.37
N LYS A 156 -14.07 -14.53 7.09
CA LYS A 156 -14.23 -15.95 6.76
C LYS A 156 -13.14 -16.77 7.48
N PRO A 157 -13.44 -17.98 7.99
CA PRO A 157 -12.48 -18.79 8.72
C PRO A 157 -11.14 -19.02 8.00
N ALA A 158 -11.15 -19.08 6.66
CA ALA A 158 -9.96 -19.26 5.84
C ALA A 158 -9.05 -18.02 5.78
N HIS A 159 -9.59 -16.81 5.97
CA HIS A 159 -8.84 -15.55 5.86
C HIS A 159 -8.45 -14.96 7.21
N LEU A 160 -9.24 -15.26 8.25
CA LEU A 160 -9.09 -14.71 9.60
C LEU A 160 -7.68 -14.90 10.22
N PRO A 161 -7.01 -16.06 10.07
CA PRO A 161 -5.67 -16.27 10.63
C PRO A 161 -4.61 -15.32 10.03
N LEU A 162 -4.85 -14.80 8.83
CA LEU A 162 -3.94 -13.92 8.11
C LEU A 162 -4.12 -12.44 8.44
N GLN A 163 -5.24 -12.09 9.07
CA GLN A 163 -5.57 -10.71 9.40
C GLN A 163 -4.86 -10.28 10.68
N ASP A 164 -4.32 -9.06 10.66
CA ASP A 164 -3.80 -8.41 11.86
C ASP A 164 -4.94 -7.88 12.74
N THR A 165 -4.61 -7.35 13.91
CA THR A 165 -5.60 -6.81 14.87
C THR A 165 -6.52 -5.76 14.21
N ASN A 166 -6.00 -4.93 13.31
CA ASN A 166 -6.79 -3.87 12.72
C ASN A 166 -7.80 -4.44 11.72
N ASP A 167 -7.36 -5.34 10.86
CA ASP A 167 -8.21 -6.00 9.86
C ASP A 167 -9.26 -6.92 10.54
N ARG A 168 -8.95 -7.53 11.69
CA ARG A 168 -9.90 -8.38 12.44
C ARG A 168 -11.06 -7.61 13.06
N TYR A 169 -10.80 -6.41 13.57
CA TYR A 169 -11.81 -5.61 14.26
C TYR A 169 -12.34 -4.45 13.42
N PHE A 170 -11.87 -4.35 12.17
CA PHE A 170 -12.09 -3.22 11.26
C PHE A 170 -11.73 -1.85 11.87
N ALA A 171 -10.92 -1.81 12.93
CA ALA A 171 -10.63 -0.63 13.73
C ALA A 171 -9.14 -0.56 14.07
N ASN A 172 -8.58 0.63 14.23
CA ASN A 172 -7.13 0.79 14.44
C ASN A 172 -6.78 0.80 15.91
N ILE A 173 -5.93 -0.13 16.35
CA ILE A 173 -5.37 -0.12 17.71
C ILE A 173 -4.46 1.10 17.92
N GLN A 174 -4.62 1.78 19.05
CA GLN A 174 -3.86 2.94 19.47
C GLN A 174 -2.80 2.53 20.50
N LYS A 175 -1.85 3.44 20.80
CA LYS A 175 -0.76 3.18 21.76
C LYS A 175 -1.25 2.90 23.18
N ASP A 176 -2.40 3.45 23.55
CA ASP A 176 -3.05 3.26 24.84
C ASP A 176 -3.95 2.00 24.89
N GLY A 177 -3.96 1.20 23.82
CA GLY A 177 -4.79 -0.01 23.70
C GLY A 177 -6.24 0.24 23.31
N SER A 178 -6.67 1.50 23.18
CA SER A 178 -7.98 1.84 22.63
C SER A 178 -8.00 1.66 21.12
N TYR A 179 -9.19 1.70 20.53
CA TYR A 179 -9.39 1.58 19.08
C TYR A 179 -9.91 2.89 18.50
N SER A 180 -9.54 3.14 17.24
CA SER A 180 -10.18 4.16 16.42
C SER A 180 -11.01 3.54 15.30
N VAL A 181 -12.20 4.09 15.13
CA VAL A 181 -13.21 3.69 14.16
C VAL A 181 -13.29 4.79 13.10
N VAL A 182 -13.17 4.41 11.83
CA VAL A 182 -13.20 5.36 10.72
C VAL A 182 -14.24 4.88 9.71
N PRO A 183 -15.46 5.44 9.72
CA PRO A 183 -16.47 5.12 8.71
C PRO A 183 -15.97 5.48 7.31
N ARG A 184 -16.38 4.70 6.30
CA ARG A 184 -16.03 5.01 4.91
C ARG A 184 -16.82 6.26 4.44
N MET A 185 -16.09 7.26 3.99
CA MET A 185 -16.63 8.51 3.40
C MET A 185 -15.92 8.76 2.07
N ALA A 186 -16.46 8.24 0.97
CA ALA A 186 -15.83 8.40 -0.35
C ALA A 186 -15.89 9.88 -0.75
N ALA A 187 -14.76 10.46 -1.18
CA ALA A 187 -14.69 11.88 -1.54
C ALA A 187 -15.09 12.85 -0.41
N GLY A 188 -15.19 12.37 0.84
CA GLY A 188 -15.74 13.13 1.96
C GLY A 188 -17.23 13.38 1.89
N GLU A 189 -17.96 12.65 1.05
CA GLU A 189 -19.41 12.72 0.99
C GLU A 189 -20.02 12.05 2.22
N VAL A 190 -20.99 12.74 2.83
CA VAL A 190 -21.77 12.26 3.96
C VAL A 190 -23.15 12.91 3.92
N THR A 191 -24.18 12.14 4.20
CA THR A 191 -25.55 12.65 4.29
C THR A 191 -25.73 13.44 5.60
N PRO A 192 -26.69 14.38 5.68
CA PRO A 192 -27.00 15.05 6.94
C PRO A 192 -27.29 14.07 8.08
N ASP A 193 -28.08 13.04 7.80
CA ASP A 193 -28.42 11.99 8.78
C ASP A 193 -27.19 11.18 9.22
N GLY A 194 -26.32 10.82 8.27
CA GLY A 194 -25.06 10.13 8.58
C GLY A 194 -24.13 10.98 9.46
N LEU A 195 -24.06 12.29 9.19
CA LEU A 195 -23.27 13.21 10.01
C LEU A 195 -23.83 13.33 11.43
N ILE A 196 -25.16 13.41 11.58
CA ILE A 196 -25.85 13.39 12.86
C ILE A 196 -25.58 12.08 13.61
N ALA A 197 -25.68 10.94 12.92
CA ALA A 197 -25.42 9.62 13.49
C ALA A 197 -23.99 9.50 14.02
N ILE A 198 -22.98 9.93 13.25
CA ILE A 198 -21.58 9.98 13.71
C ILE A 198 -21.46 10.80 15.00
N GLY A 199 -22.09 11.99 15.06
CA GLY A 199 -22.06 12.83 16.25
C GLY A 199 -22.73 12.19 17.47
N GLN A 200 -23.85 11.50 17.26
CA GLN A 200 -24.57 10.79 18.33
C GLN A 200 -23.77 9.59 18.86
N ILE A 201 -23.17 8.80 17.97
CA ILE A 201 -22.30 7.67 18.32
C ILE A 201 -21.08 8.18 19.09
N ALA A 202 -20.41 9.21 18.58
CA ALA A 202 -19.27 9.82 19.25
C ALA A 202 -19.62 10.28 20.67
N LYS A 203 -20.77 10.94 20.85
CA LYS A 203 -21.24 11.39 22.17
C LYS A 203 -21.57 10.22 23.09
N ARG A 204 -22.28 9.20 22.59
CA ARG A 204 -22.71 8.01 23.36
C ARG A 204 -21.52 7.23 23.92
N TYR A 205 -20.51 7.03 23.09
CA TYR A 205 -19.32 6.24 23.45
C TYR A 205 -18.15 7.11 23.97
N GLN A 206 -18.36 8.42 24.12
CA GLN A 206 -17.35 9.40 24.56
C GLN A 206 -16.08 9.37 23.69
N LEU A 207 -16.26 9.29 22.37
CA LEU A 207 -15.18 9.18 21.41
C LEU A 207 -14.67 10.57 21.01
N TYR A 208 -13.36 10.76 21.08
CA TYR A 208 -12.73 11.94 20.51
C TYR A 208 -12.86 11.90 18.98
N SER A 209 -13.40 12.96 18.38
CA SER A 209 -13.67 13.02 16.94
C SER A 209 -12.70 13.97 16.24
N LYS A 210 -12.06 13.51 15.16
CA LYS A 210 -11.11 14.33 14.38
C LYS A 210 -11.42 14.26 12.90
N VAL A 211 -11.67 15.42 12.29
CA VAL A 211 -11.68 15.55 10.83
C VAL A 211 -10.25 15.45 10.34
N THR A 212 -10.01 14.57 9.37
CA THR A 212 -8.67 14.34 8.82
C THR A 212 -8.49 14.99 7.46
N GLY A 213 -7.23 15.21 7.05
CA GLY A 213 -6.91 15.57 5.67
C GLY A 213 -7.35 14.51 4.65
N GLY A 214 -7.83 13.35 5.13
CA GLY A 214 -8.52 12.30 4.40
C GLY A 214 -9.92 12.66 3.89
N GLN A 215 -10.48 13.81 4.28
CA GLN A 215 -11.90 14.14 4.12
C GLN A 215 -12.80 13.09 4.79
N ARG A 216 -12.47 12.71 6.02
CA ARG A 216 -13.21 11.72 6.81
C ARG A 216 -13.13 12.05 8.29
N ILE A 217 -14.04 11.49 9.07
CA ILE A 217 -14.12 11.69 10.52
C ILE A 217 -13.60 10.43 11.21
N ASP A 218 -12.50 10.58 11.94
CA ASP A 218 -11.93 9.50 12.75
C ASP A 218 -12.47 9.60 14.19
N LEU A 219 -12.96 8.50 14.75
CA LEU A 219 -13.50 8.39 16.10
C LEU A 219 -12.51 7.60 16.97
N PHE A 220 -11.97 8.18 18.04
CA PHE A 220 -10.93 7.60 18.89
C PHE A 220 -11.44 7.28 20.29
N GLY A 221 -10.84 6.26 20.93
CA GLY A 221 -11.10 5.90 22.32
C GLY A 221 -12.12 4.78 22.51
N ALA A 222 -12.46 4.05 21.45
CA ALA A 222 -13.39 2.93 21.54
C ALA A 222 -12.72 1.73 22.24
N ARG A 223 -13.44 1.03 23.10
CA ARG A 223 -13.01 -0.24 23.68
C ARG A 223 -13.37 -1.41 22.76
N LEU A 224 -12.62 -2.50 22.87
CA LEU A 224 -12.76 -3.66 21.98
C LEU A 224 -14.19 -4.22 21.96
N GLU A 225 -14.80 -4.37 23.13
CA GLU A 225 -16.16 -4.89 23.30
C GLU A 225 -17.26 -3.94 22.78
N GLN A 226 -16.94 -2.66 22.58
CA GLN A 226 -17.87 -1.67 22.04
C GLN A 226 -17.91 -1.70 20.51
N LEU A 227 -16.86 -2.19 19.85
CA LEU A 227 -16.72 -2.14 18.39
C LEU A 227 -17.91 -2.78 17.65
N PRO A 228 -18.44 -3.96 18.03
CA PRO A 228 -19.57 -4.56 17.32
C PRO A 228 -20.86 -3.74 17.41
N ALA A 229 -21.04 -2.97 18.48
CA ALA A 229 -22.20 -2.08 18.63
C ALA A 229 -22.01 -0.80 17.80
N ILE A 230 -20.83 -0.19 17.88
CA ILE A 230 -20.47 1.01 17.10
C ILE A 230 -20.60 0.73 15.59
N TRP A 231 -20.07 -0.39 15.11
CA TRP A 231 -20.15 -0.75 13.68
C TRP A 231 -21.58 -0.98 13.20
N ARG A 232 -22.44 -1.53 14.07
CA ARG A 232 -23.86 -1.73 13.75
C ARG A 232 -24.59 -0.40 13.64
N GLU A 233 -24.41 0.51 14.60
CA GLU A 233 -25.03 1.85 14.54
C GLU A 233 -24.55 2.64 13.31
N LEU A 234 -23.27 2.50 12.94
CA LEU A 234 -22.73 3.10 11.70
C LEU A 234 -23.34 2.46 10.44
N ALA A 235 -23.49 1.14 10.40
CA ALA A 235 -24.10 0.44 9.28
C ALA A 235 -25.58 0.81 9.10
N ASP A 236 -26.32 0.90 10.20
CA ASP A 236 -27.73 1.32 10.21
C ASP A 236 -27.88 2.78 9.71
N ALA A 237 -26.87 3.62 9.94
CA ALA A 237 -26.78 4.98 9.41
C ALA A 237 -26.29 5.07 7.95
N GLY A 238 -26.10 3.92 7.28
CA GLY A 238 -25.71 3.84 5.87
C GLY A 238 -24.21 3.91 5.60
N PHE A 239 -23.36 3.83 6.63
CA PHE A 239 -21.92 3.74 6.43
C PHE A 239 -21.47 2.29 6.18
N GLU A 240 -20.64 2.10 5.17
CA GLU A 240 -19.86 0.87 5.04
C GLU A 240 -18.76 0.85 6.12
N THR A 241 -18.39 -0.35 6.57
CA THR A 241 -17.19 -0.52 7.40
C THR A 241 -15.99 0.05 6.66
N GLY A 242 -15.38 1.10 7.22
CA GLY A 242 -14.18 1.67 6.64
C GLY A 242 -12.97 0.78 6.91
N HIS A 243 -12.12 0.64 5.89
CA HIS A 243 -10.80 0.03 6.09
C HIS A 243 -9.88 1.13 6.63
N ALA A 244 -9.82 1.27 7.95
CA ALA A 244 -8.96 2.27 8.59
C ALA A 244 -7.46 1.93 8.43
N TYR A 245 -7.15 0.63 8.45
CA TYR A 245 -5.95 -0.01 7.92
C TYR A 245 -6.39 -1.18 7.02
N GLY A 246 -5.65 -1.44 5.96
CA GLY A 246 -5.95 -2.51 5.00
C GLY A 246 -5.16 -2.32 3.71
N LYS A 247 -4.96 -3.41 2.95
CA LYS A 247 -4.36 -3.42 1.60
C LYS A 247 -5.38 -3.03 0.52
N SER A 248 -6.24 -2.07 0.85
CA SER A 248 -7.32 -1.56 0.01
C SER A 248 -7.26 -0.03 -0.05
N LEU A 249 -8.05 0.55 -0.94
CA LEU A 249 -8.15 1.99 -1.16
C LEU A 249 -8.61 2.70 0.14
N ARG A 250 -7.67 3.36 0.84
CA ARG A 250 -7.93 3.99 2.16
C ARG A 250 -8.73 5.28 2.07
N THR A 251 -8.51 6.04 1.02
CA THR A 251 -9.06 7.38 0.88
C THR A 251 -9.05 7.79 -0.58
N VAL A 252 -10.21 8.23 -1.08
CA VAL A 252 -10.32 9.01 -2.30
C VAL A 252 -10.69 10.41 -1.87
N LYS A 253 -9.89 11.40 -2.27
CA LYS A 253 -10.18 12.80 -2.01
C LYS A 253 -10.62 13.48 -3.29
N SER A 254 -11.60 14.35 -3.19
CA SER A 254 -11.94 15.28 -4.27
C SER A 254 -12.32 16.63 -3.71
N CYS A 255 -12.05 17.70 -4.46
CA CYS A 255 -12.70 18.98 -4.18
C CYS A 255 -14.20 18.88 -4.52
N VAL A 256 -14.96 19.90 -4.11
CA VAL A 256 -16.41 20.01 -4.37
C VAL A 256 -16.76 19.95 -5.86
N GLY A 257 -15.80 20.20 -6.75
CA GLY A 257 -16.01 20.16 -8.20
C GLY A 257 -16.89 21.30 -8.69
N SER A 258 -17.27 21.25 -9.97
CA SER A 258 -18.04 22.32 -10.64
C SER A 258 -19.50 22.39 -10.22
N THR A 259 -19.98 21.45 -9.40
CA THR A 259 -21.34 21.42 -8.86
C THR A 259 -21.55 22.39 -7.70
N GLY A 260 -20.47 22.90 -7.08
CA GLY A 260 -20.59 23.80 -5.92
C GLY A 260 -19.72 25.06 -5.92
N VAL A 261 -18.78 25.23 -6.87
CA VAL A 261 -17.91 26.43 -6.92
C VAL A 261 -17.62 26.86 -8.35
N ALA A 262 -17.75 28.17 -8.65
CA ALA A 262 -17.54 28.75 -9.98
C ALA A 262 -16.11 28.54 -10.55
N THR A 263 -15.12 28.38 -9.67
CA THR A 263 -13.69 28.20 -9.98
C THR A 263 -13.18 26.79 -9.67
N ALA A 264 -13.99 25.77 -9.93
CA ALA A 264 -13.57 24.39 -9.69
C ALA A 264 -12.36 23.96 -10.54
N CYS A 265 -11.42 23.21 -9.94
CA CYS A 265 -10.37 22.51 -10.66
C CYS A 265 -10.99 21.48 -11.61
N ARG A 266 -11.06 21.81 -12.90
CA ARG A 266 -11.57 20.90 -13.93
C ARG A 266 -10.56 19.78 -14.14
N THR A 267 -11.03 18.53 -14.09
CA THR A 267 -10.24 17.41 -14.60
C THR A 267 -10.12 17.56 -16.12
N PRO A 268 -8.92 17.43 -16.71
CA PRO A 268 -8.76 17.58 -18.16
C PRO A 268 -9.62 16.53 -18.90
N PRO A 269 -10.26 16.90 -20.02
CA PRO A 269 -11.05 15.97 -20.81
C PRO A 269 -10.15 14.85 -21.32
N GLY A 270 -10.33 13.64 -20.78
CA GLY A 270 -9.51 12.46 -21.07
C GLY A 270 -9.04 11.68 -19.85
N SER A 271 -9.08 12.24 -18.63
CA SER A 271 -8.71 11.49 -17.42
C SER A 271 -9.84 10.54 -16.98
N ARG A 272 -9.91 9.33 -17.55
CA ARG A 272 -10.84 8.27 -17.12
C ARG A 272 -10.60 7.72 -15.70
N TYR A 273 -9.67 8.30 -14.94
CA TYR A 273 -9.29 7.82 -13.62
C TYR A 273 -10.21 8.33 -12.49
N GLY A 274 -10.75 9.55 -12.58
CA GLY A 274 -11.55 10.14 -11.49
C GLY A 274 -12.96 9.54 -11.37
N SER A 275 -13.69 9.44 -12.48
CA SER A 275 -15.07 8.93 -12.47
C SER A 275 -15.12 7.42 -12.27
N SER A 276 -14.22 6.65 -12.90
CA SER A 276 -14.25 5.18 -12.82
C SER A 276 -13.93 4.64 -11.43
N ILE A 277 -13.11 5.33 -10.63
CA ILE A 277 -12.81 4.93 -9.24
C ILE A 277 -14.02 5.19 -8.34
N ALA A 278 -14.69 6.34 -8.50
CA ALA A 278 -15.90 6.65 -7.74
C ALA A 278 -17.05 5.68 -8.06
N THR A 279 -17.32 5.39 -9.35
CA THR A 279 -18.42 4.49 -9.74
C THR A 279 -18.14 3.01 -9.42
N ARG A 280 -16.86 2.62 -9.27
CA ARG A 280 -16.50 1.25 -8.85
C ARG A 280 -16.46 1.11 -7.33
N ALA A 281 -16.26 2.20 -6.59
CA ALA A 281 -16.32 2.26 -5.13
C ALA A 281 -17.75 2.34 -4.58
N THR A 282 -18.74 2.73 -5.39
CA THR A 282 -20.16 2.84 -5.00
C THR A 282 -21.04 1.69 -5.52
N ARG A 283 -20.48 0.68 -6.20
CA ARG A 283 -21.26 -0.52 -6.54
C ARG A 283 -21.41 -1.39 -5.28
N PRO A 284 -22.62 -1.63 -4.78
CA PRO A 284 -22.83 -2.68 -3.79
C PRO A 284 -22.36 -4.00 -4.41
N ALA A 285 -21.71 -4.85 -3.60
CA ALA A 285 -21.56 -6.25 -3.95
C ALA A 285 -22.94 -6.77 -4.33
N GLN A 286 -23.09 -7.33 -5.53
CA GLN A 286 -24.36 -7.93 -5.94
C GLN A 286 -24.79 -8.89 -4.83
N ASN A 287 -25.99 -8.67 -4.28
CA ASN A 287 -26.68 -9.64 -3.44
C ASN A 287 -26.68 -10.96 -4.20
N GLN A 288 -25.82 -11.89 -3.79
CA GLN A 288 -26.05 -13.30 -4.06
C GLN A 288 -27.03 -13.73 -2.97
N ASP A 289 -28.29 -13.93 -3.39
CA ASP A 289 -29.35 -14.51 -2.59
C ASP A 289 -28.85 -15.78 -1.89
N GLY A 290 -28.57 -15.65 -0.60
CA GLY A 290 -28.23 -16.72 0.31
C GLY A 290 -28.93 -16.44 1.62
N GLY A 291 -30.25 -16.68 1.64
CA GLY A 291 -31.10 -16.42 2.79
C GLY A 291 -30.51 -17.00 4.08
N LEU A 292 -30.26 -16.12 5.05
CA LEU A 292 -29.95 -16.51 6.42
C LEU A 292 -31.20 -17.21 7.01
N ARG A 293 -31.29 -18.53 6.86
CA ARG A 293 -32.11 -19.34 7.76
C ARG A 293 -31.33 -19.49 9.06
N LEU A 294 -31.78 -18.77 10.09
CA LEU A 294 -31.39 -18.99 11.47
C LEU A 294 -31.71 -20.45 11.84
N HIS A 295 -30.69 -21.25 12.10
CA HIS A 295 -30.87 -22.57 12.70
C HIS A 295 -31.01 -22.41 14.22
N PRO A 296 -32.12 -22.87 14.84
CA PRO A 296 -32.30 -22.77 16.27
C PRO A 296 -31.63 -23.98 16.92
N ARG A 297 -30.60 -23.76 17.75
CA ARG A 297 -30.22 -24.63 18.89
C ARG A 297 -28.92 -24.12 19.52
N MET A 298 -29.07 -23.29 20.55
CA MET A 298 -28.26 -23.37 21.76
C MET A 298 -29.16 -22.95 22.92
N ARG A 299 -29.68 -23.97 23.63
CA ARG A 299 -29.74 -23.91 25.09
C ARG A 299 -28.37 -24.32 25.59
#